data_AF-A0A832WTZ7-F1
#
_entry.id   AF-A0A832WTZ7-F1
#
_cell.length_a   1.000
_cell.length_b   1.000
_cell.length_c   1.000
_cell.angle_alpha   90.00
_cell.angle_beta   90.00
_cell.angle_gamma   90.00
#
_symmetry.space_group_name_H-M   'P 1'
#
loop_
_entity.id
_entity.type
_entity.pdbx_description
1 polymer ?
#
loop_
_entity_poly.entity_id
_entity_poly.type
_entity_poly.pdbx_seq_one_letter_code
_entity_poly.pdbx_strand_id
1 'polypeptide(L)'
;MNEGKIKNTITRSFELQDYRVGGTELSGFWADLLSKEELTVEVNYRPENKKTFSPAEIETLIHEICGKCKSFETQLPENIKCEVTFKDFGEKVYKTSQSSFELHPGEIDEVKVAYRFYVAYYV
;
A
#
# COMPACT_ATOMS: atom_id res chain seq x y z
N MET A 1 -30.39 8.02 -16.96
CA MET A 1 -29.02 7.54 -16.73
C MET A 1 -28.15 8.76 -16.55
N ASN A 2 -27.66 9.03 -15.33
CA ASN A 2 -26.60 10.02 -15.18
C ASN A 2 -25.31 9.32 -15.61
N GLU A 3 -24.82 9.66 -16.80
CA GLU A 3 -23.46 9.38 -17.25
C GLU A 3 -22.50 10.17 -16.35
N GLY A 4 -22.31 9.69 -15.12
CA GLY A 4 -21.31 10.23 -14.22
C GLY A 4 -19.95 9.97 -14.82
N LYS A 5 -19.34 11.01 -15.43
CA LYS A 5 -17.97 11.00 -15.93
C LYS A 5 -17.09 10.26 -14.93
N ILE A 6 -16.61 9.07 -15.32
CA ILE A 6 -15.61 8.34 -14.58
C ILE A 6 -14.45 9.31 -14.35
N LYS A 7 -14.12 9.57 -13.08
CA LYS A 7 -13.04 10.49 -12.74
C LYS A 7 -11.73 9.74 -12.96
N ASN A 8 -11.10 9.97 -14.11
CA ASN A 8 -9.76 9.47 -14.46
C ASN A 8 -8.65 10.27 -13.76
N THR A 9 -8.86 10.66 -12.50
CA THR A 9 -7.91 11.49 -11.77
C THR A 9 -7.95 11.12 -10.30
N ILE A 10 -6.77 10.95 -9.72
CA ILE A 10 -6.61 10.72 -8.29
C ILE A 10 -6.83 12.07 -7.58
N THR A 11 -8.05 12.31 -7.10
CA THR A 11 -8.41 13.58 -6.41
C THR A 11 -8.36 13.48 -4.90
N ARG A 12 -8.03 12.30 -4.35
CA ARG A 12 -7.92 12.09 -2.91
C ARG A 12 -6.47 12.30 -2.48
N SER A 13 -6.28 13.15 -1.48
CA SER A 13 -5.02 13.25 -0.75
C SER A 13 -4.96 12.11 0.26
N PHE A 14 -3.87 11.34 0.23
CA PHE A 14 -3.55 10.36 1.25
C PHE A 14 -2.51 10.96 2.19
N GLU A 15 -2.80 10.95 3.48
CA GLU A 15 -1.92 11.47 4.51
C GLU A 15 -1.17 10.33 5.21
N LEU A 16 -0.06 10.68 5.88
CA LEU A 16 0.74 9.74 6.67
C LEU A 16 -0.11 8.89 7.64
N GLN A 17 -1.20 9.46 8.19
CA GLN A 17 -2.10 8.76 9.10
C GLN A 17 -2.86 7.60 8.44
N ASP A 18 -3.18 7.71 7.15
CA ASP A 18 -3.88 6.67 6.39
C ASP A 18 -3.05 5.37 6.33
N TYR A 19 -1.72 5.49 6.40
CA TYR A 19 -0.78 4.38 6.29
C TYR A 19 -0.35 3.77 7.62
N ARG A 20 -0.76 4.34 8.77
CA ARG A 20 -0.38 3.82 10.10
C ARG A 20 -0.90 2.42 10.35
N VAL A 21 -0.04 1.55 10.84
CA VAL A 21 -0.36 0.16 11.23
C VAL A 21 -0.06 0.00 12.74
N GLY A 22 -0.92 -0.70 13.47
CA GLY A 22 -0.78 -0.85 14.92
C GLY A 22 0.51 -1.59 15.30
N GLY A 23 1.18 -1.18 16.39
CA GLY A 23 2.45 -1.76 16.81
C GLY A 23 3.64 -1.39 15.92
N THR A 24 3.45 -0.46 14.98
CA THR A 24 4.51 0.07 14.12
C THR A 24 4.59 1.60 14.20
N GLU A 25 5.81 2.11 14.15
CA GLU A 25 6.06 3.52 13.87
C GLU A 25 6.40 3.71 12.38
N LEU A 26 6.06 4.87 11.83
CA LEU A 26 6.42 5.24 10.46
C LEU A 26 7.78 5.94 10.49
N SER A 27 8.83 5.25 10.06
CA SER A 27 10.20 5.79 9.99
C SER A 27 10.48 6.55 8.69
N GLY A 28 9.60 6.43 7.68
CA GLY A 28 9.70 7.11 6.40
C GLY A 28 8.36 7.15 5.67
N PHE A 29 8.07 8.27 5.00
CA PHE A 29 6.81 8.50 4.27
C PHE A 29 7.01 9.47 3.11
N TRP A 30 7.11 8.97 1.88
CA TRP A 30 7.34 9.79 0.68
C TRP A 30 6.20 9.60 -0.30
N ALA A 31 5.61 10.68 -0.81
CA ALA A 31 4.57 10.61 -1.83
C ALA A 31 5.04 11.33 -3.10
N ASP A 32 4.92 10.65 -4.23
CA ASP A 32 5.31 11.17 -5.54
C ASP A 32 4.16 11.04 -6.54
N LEU A 33 3.66 12.19 -7.00
CA LEU A 33 2.60 12.27 -8.00
C LEU A 33 3.23 12.30 -9.40
N LEU A 34 3.46 11.12 -9.96
CA LEU A 34 4.09 10.96 -11.27
C LEU A 34 3.22 11.55 -12.39
N SER A 35 1.90 11.44 -12.26
CA SER A 35 0.95 12.11 -13.16
C SER A 35 -0.42 12.28 -12.48
N LYS A 36 -1.38 12.89 -13.18
CA LYS A 36 -2.79 12.93 -12.72
C LYS A 36 -3.42 11.54 -12.59
N GLU A 37 -2.80 10.54 -13.20
CA GLU A 37 -3.29 9.18 -13.31
C GLU A 37 -2.47 8.19 -12.49
N GLU A 38 -1.33 8.61 -11.93
CA GLU A 38 -0.42 7.74 -11.18
C GLU A 38 0.20 8.46 -9.98
N LEU A 39 0.01 7.86 -8.80
CA LEU A 39 0.58 8.30 -7.52
C LEU A 39 1.32 7.12 -6.88
N THR A 40 2.54 7.34 -6.45
CA THR A 40 3.31 6.38 -5.65
C THR A 40 3.49 6.92 -4.24
N VAL A 41 3.29 6.08 -3.23
CA VAL A 41 3.52 6.42 -1.83
C VAL A 41 4.40 5.35 -1.19
N GLU A 42 5.60 5.75 -0.81
CA GLU A 42 6.57 4.93 -0.10
C GLU A 42 6.40 5.09 1.41
N VAL A 43 6.39 3.96 2.12
CA VAL A 43 6.21 3.92 3.56
C VAL A 43 7.19 2.93 4.16
N ASN A 44 7.86 3.34 5.23
CA ASN A 44 8.75 2.48 6.00
C ASN A 44 8.16 2.27 7.40
N TYR A 45 8.05 1.00 7.80
CA TYR A 45 7.51 0.57 9.08
C TYR A 45 8.63 0.03 9.97
N ARG A 46 8.70 0.50 11.21
CA ARG A 46 9.55 -0.06 12.27
C ARG A 46 8.72 -0.50 13.46
N PRO A 47 9.18 -1.47 14.27
CA PRO A 47 8.45 -1.86 15.47
C PRO A 47 8.57 -0.76 16.54
N GLU A 48 7.46 -0.37 17.18
CA GLU A 48 7.45 0.77 18.12
C GLU A 48 8.30 0.57 19.39
N ASN A 49 8.35 -0.66 19.90
CA ASN A 49 8.87 -0.95 21.25
C ASN A 49 10.12 -1.84 21.26
N LYS A 50 10.74 -2.04 20.10
CA LYS A 50 11.90 -2.95 19.96
C LYS A 50 12.70 -2.63 18.70
N LYS A 51 13.77 -3.42 18.47
CA LYS A 51 14.70 -3.19 17.35
C LYS A 51 14.29 -3.89 16.06
N THR A 52 13.70 -5.07 16.16
CA THR A 52 13.44 -5.94 15.01
C THR A 52 12.04 -6.54 15.09
N PHE A 53 11.41 -6.74 13.93
CA PHE A 53 10.22 -7.56 13.83
C PHE A 53 10.60 -9.04 13.86
N SER A 54 9.80 -9.83 14.58
CA SER A 54 9.79 -11.28 14.45
C SER A 54 9.02 -11.69 13.19
N PRO A 55 9.24 -12.89 12.64
CA PRO A 55 8.51 -13.38 11.46
C PRO A 55 6.98 -13.26 11.58
N ALA A 56 6.42 -13.59 12.76
CA ALA A 56 4.98 -13.53 13.00
C ALA A 56 4.40 -12.10 12.98
N GLU A 57 5.16 -11.10 13.44
CA GLU A 57 4.73 -9.70 13.35
C GLU A 57 4.83 -9.18 11.93
N ILE A 58 5.83 -9.64 11.17
CA ILE A 58 5.94 -9.29 9.75
C ILE A 58 4.76 -9.88 8.98
N GLU A 59 4.38 -11.13 9.24
CA GLU A 59 3.17 -11.73 8.65
C GLU A 59 1.91 -10.91 8.97
N THR A 60 1.76 -10.48 10.22
CA THR A 60 0.65 -9.63 10.65
C THR A 60 0.69 -8.28 9.92
N LEU A 61 1.85 -7.63 9.87
CA LEU A 61 2.05 -6.34 9.19
C LEU A 61 1.76 -6.43 7.69
N ILE A 62 2.20 -7.51 7.03
CA ILE A 62 1.90 -7.77 5.61
C ILE A 62 0.39 -7.86 5.42
N HIS A 63 -0.32 -8.59 6.28
CA HIS A 63 -1.76 -8.74 6.18
C HIS A 63 -2.48 -7.39 6.37
N GLU A 64 -2.05 -6.55 7.31
CA GLU A 64 -2.60 -5.21 7.52
C GLU A 64 -2.30 -4.26 6.36
N ILE A 65 -1.09 -4.30 5.79
CA ILE A 65 -0.71 -3.53 4.59
C ILE A 65 -1.57 -3.94 3.38
N CYS A 66 -1.77 -5.23 3.16
CA CYS A 66 -2.67 -5.74 2.11
C CYS A 66 -4.13 -5.29 2.37
N GLY A 67 -4.58 -5.30 3.62
CA GLY A 67 -5.88 -4.79 4.04
C GLY A 67 -6.04 -3.29 3.76
N LYS A 68 -5.01 -2.49 4.01
CA LYS A 68 -4.97 -1.07 3.65
C LYS A 68 -5.03 -0.85 2.15
N CYS A 69 -4.23 -1.58 1.37
CA CYS A 69 -4.25 -1.52 -0.09
C CYS A 69 -5.66 -1.78 -0.64
N LYS A 70 -6.36 -2.80 -0.13
CA LYS A 70 -7.77 -3.07 -0.44
C LYS A 70 -8.68 -1.92 -0.03
N SER A 71 -8.52 -1.42 1.20
CA SER A 71 -9.32 -0.31 1.73
C SER A 71 -9.15 0.98 0.92
N PHE A 72 -7.95 1.26 0.41
CA PHE A 72 -7.75 2.43 -0.44
C PHE A 72 -8.44 2.26 -1.80
N GLU A 73 -8.35 1.09 -2.43
CA GLU A 73 -9.02 0.85 -3.70
C GLU A 73 -10.56 0.98 -3.58
N THR A 74 -11.17 0.46 -2.52
CA THR A 74 -12.62 0.58 -2.31
C THR A 74 -13.10 2.00 -2.03
N GLN A 75 -12.18 2.87 -1.62
CA GLN A 75 -12.44 4.28 -1.34
C GLN A 75 -12.19 5.21 -2.54
N LEU A 76 -11.71 4.65 -3.65
CA LEU A 76 -11.43 5.35 -4.90
C LEU A 76 -12.47 4.98 -5.97
N PRO A 77 -12.59 5.80 -7.03
CA PRO A 77 -13.31 5.41 -8.25
C PRO A 77 -12.91 4.01 -8.74
N GLU A 78 -13.87 3.24 -9.27
CA GLU A 78 -13.69 1.83 -9.67
C GLU A 78 -12.54 1.59 -10.67
N ASN A 79 -12.30 2.58 -11.53
CA ASN A 79 -11.23 2.59 -12.52
C ASN A 79 -9.85 2.92 -11.93
N ILE A 80 -9.74 3.29 -10.66
CA ILE A 80 -8.45 3.51 -10.00
C ILE A 80 -8.11 2.27 -9.18
N LYS A 81 -6.94 1.69 -9.46
CA LYS A 81 -6.42 0.49 -8.80
C LYS A 81 -5.35 0.84 -7.80
N CYS A 82 -5.22 0.01 -6.78
CA CYS A 82 -4.14 0.08 -5.80
C CYS A 82 -3.36 -1.23 -5.80
N GLU A 83 -2.04 -1.12 -5.87
CA GLU A 83 -1.13 -2.24 -5.63
C GLU A 83 -0.06 -1.81 -4.63
N VAL A 84 0.54 -2.77 -3.92
CA VAL A 84 1.61 -2.49 -2.98
C VAL A 84 2.80 -3.40 -3.24
N THR A 85 3.98 -2.79 -3.36
CA THR A 85 5.26 -3.47 -3.58
C THR A 85 5.99 -3.59 -2.27
N PHE A 86 6.37 -4.81 -1.89
CA PHE A 86 7.14 -5.11 -0.69
C PHE A 86 8.63 -5.17 -1.04
N LYS A 87 9.35 -4.04 -0.82
CA LYS A 87 10.72 -3.84 -1.33
C LYS A 87 11.72 -4.82 -0.71
N ASP A 88 11.62 -5.09 0.60
CA ASP A 88 12.55 -5.97 1.30
C ASP A 88 12.28 -7.46 1.08
N PHE A 89 11.24 -7.81 0.32
CA PHE A 89 10.83 -9.19 0.06
C PHE A 89 10.94 -9.56 -1.42
N GLY A 90 12.02 -9.09 -2.06
CA GLY A 90 12.28 -9.31 -3.48
C GLY A 90 11.33 -8.54 -4.40
N GLU A 91 10.92 -7.34 -3.97
CA GLU A 91 10.00 -6.46 -4.71
C GLU A 91 8.68 -7.14 -5.11
N LYS A 92 8.20 -8.07 -4.27
CA LYS A 92 6.93 -8.75 -4.52
C LYS A 92 5.76 -7.78 -4.47
N VAL A 93 4.89 -7.85 -5.48
CA VAL A 93 3.76 -6.94 -5.64
C VAL A 93 2.46 -7.66 -5.27
N TYR A 94 1.74 -7.09 -4.31
CA TYR A 94 0.36 -7.45 -4.00
C TYR A 94 -0.60 -6.60 -4.82
N LYS A 95 -1.56 -7.26 -5.48
CA LYS A 95 -2.69 -6.60 -6.16
C LYS A 95 -3.99 -6.99 -5.47
N THR A 96 -4.91 -6.05 -5.32
CA THR A 96 -6.22 -6.26 -4.67
C THR A 96 -7.05 -7.37 -5.31
N SER A 97 -6.85 -7.64 -6.60
CA SER A 97 -7.50 -8.71 -7.36
C SER A 97 -6.94 -10.12 -7.08
N GLN A 98 -5.82 -10.24 -6.37
CA GLN A 98 -5.22 -11.54 -6.03
C GLN A 98 -5.92 -12.18 -4.83
N SER A 99 -6.19 -13.49 -4.94
CA SER A 99 -6.85 -14.29 -3.91
C SER A 99 -5.93 -14.66 -2.74
N SER A 100 -4.64 -14.88 -3.01
CA SER A 100 -3.62 -15.16 -1.99
C SER A 100 -2.35 -14.36 -2.25
N PHE A 101 -1.67 -13.98 -1.16
CA PHE A 101 -0.39 -13.30 -1.20
C PHE A 101 0.41 -13.69 0.04
N GLU A 102 1.53 -14.37 -0.18
CA GLU A 102 2.38 -14.89 0.89
C GLU A 102 3.84 -14.47 0.66
N LEU A 103 4.45 -14.02 1.75
CA LEU A 103 5.87 -13.73 1.85
C LEU A 103 6.45 -14.65 2.92
N HIS A 104 7.73 -14.98 2.82
CA HIS A 104 8.43 -15.79 3.82
C HIS A 104 9.42 -14.89 4.56
N PRO A 105 9.02 -14.27 5.67
CA PRO A 105 9.84 -13.30 6.36
C PRO A 105 10.86 -13.96 7.30
N GLY A 106 12.10 -13.45 7.28
CA GLY A 106 13.03 -13.57 8.39
C GLY A 106 12.91 -12.38 9.34
N GLU A 107 13.71 -12.31 10.40
CA GLU A 107 13.78 -11.11 11.24
C GLU A 107 14.33 -9.92 10.44
N ILE A 108 13.68 -8.75 10.57
CA ILE A 108 14.09 -7.51 9.89
C ILE A 108 13.82 -6.29 10.77
N ASP A 109 14.70 -5.30 10.69
CA ASP A 109 14.61 -4.05 11.48
C ASP A 109 13.47 -3.14 10.98
N GLU A 110 13.21 -3.16 9.68
CA GLU A 110 12.29 -2.25 9.00
C GLU A 110 11.66 -2.95 7.79
N VAL A 111 10.39 -2.66 7.53
CA VAL A 111 9.67 -3.12 6.33
C VAL A 111 9.33 -1.91 5.47
N LYS A 112 9.81 -1.90 4.22
CA LYS A 112 9.62 -0.85 3.23
C LYS A 112 8.64 -1.30 2.17
N VAL A 113 7.63 -0.48 1.93
CA VAL A 113 6.64 -0.73 0.90
C VAL A 113 6.41 0.50 0.03
N ALA A 114 5.95 0.28 -1.20
CA ALA A 114 5.47 1.32 -2.09
C ALA A 114 4.05 1.00 -2.54
N TYR A 115 3.08 1.82 -2.12
CA TYR A 115 1.73 1.80 -2.66
C TYR A 115 1.73 2.54 -4.00
N ARG A 116 1.11 1.94 -5.01
CA ARG A 116 0.93 2.56 -6.33
C ARG A 116 -0.55 2.62 -6.64
N PHE A 117 -1.02 3.83 -6.89
CA PHE A 117 -2.37 4.14 -7.32
C PHE A 117 -2.33 4.50 -8.80
N TYR A 118 -3.14 3.87 -9.62
CA TYR A 118 -3.14 4.11 -11.05
C TYR A 118 -4.53 3.99 -11.68
N VAL A 119 -4.80 4.78 -12.71
CA VAL A 119 -6.00 4.63 -13.55
C VAL A 119 -5.83 3.41 -14.45
N ALA A 120 -6.74 2.44 -14.32
CA ALA A 120 -6.86 1.28 -15.20
C ALA A 120 -7.86 1.57 -16.33
N TYR A 121 -7.36 1.50 -17.57
CA TYR A 121 -8.19 1.58 -18.77
C TYR A 121 -8.68 0.17 -19.14
N TYR A 122 -9.99 -0.05 -19.10
CA TYR A 122 -10.59 -1.23 -19.71
C TYR A 122 -10.82 -0.92 -21.19
N VAL A 123 -10.09 -1.61 -22.07
CA VAL A 123 -10.26 -1.54 -23.53
C VAL A 123 -11.33 -2.55 -23.97
#